data_AF-D6WPX2-F1
#
_entry.id   AF-D6WPX2-F1
#
_cell.length_a   1.000
_cell.length_b   1.000
_cell.length_c   1.000
_cell.angle_alpha   90.00
_cell.angle_beta   90.00
_cell.angle_gamma   90.00
#
_symmetry.space_group_name_H-M   'P 1'
#
loop_
_entity.id
_entity.type
_entity.pdbx_description
1 polymer ?
#
loop_
_entity_poly.entity_id
_entity_poly.type
_entity_poly.pdbx_seq_one_letter_code
_entity_poly.pdbx_strand_id
1 'polypeptide(L)'
;MESDIQNFFRGQTIFITGGTGFIGKVLIEKLLRVCYDLKTIYIIVRPKKGVSPEERFRKLFDFVCFEKMKKMRPNFFEKIQMIEGDCSQPNLGLSQQVRNILINEVTVVVSAAADVRFDQKLRNAVNSNIRSVGETLNLAKEITNLKALIYVSTAYWNPSPDCLHEKFYEPVIRAENLFRLVDSLNDETLEVLTPELLKDKWPNVYTFSKSVAEDLIKRQAKGLPLAIIRPGIIISSLEEPLPGWIDNLYGIVGLGAGIILGGIRSIYLKKLNPIHTVPCDYVVNCLLAVTWHLSNNQKCLTNDPVPIYNFVPERPITAGDYADVAERMKWKSPSGKMFWFPSCSYTENYYYHKIRIFIFHILLPYIVDIVLTFLGRKPIATREYRKINKLMDVTSYFCCTRFQFDSRNVKNLWRSLNTLDRDLFTFDLSNIEWNPYLENAIRYGNVFMFKETLDDMPRKKRKLYFLAFLHYTFTAFVCYFIFKMFYSVFSMFL
;
A
#
# COMPACT_ATOMS: atom_id res chain seq x y z
N MET A 1 -6.68 4.67 -35.21
CA MET A 1 -6.48 3.33 -34.61
C MET A 1 -7.43 3.24 -33.43
N GLU A 2 -8.06 2.10 -33.22
CA GLU A 2 -8.89 1.85 -32.04
C GLU A 2 -8.04 1.22 -30.93
N SER A 3 -8.44 1.39 -29.67
CA SER A 3 -7.77 0.81 -28.51
C SER A 3 -8.33 -0.59 -28.28
N ASP A 4 -7.45 -1.60 -28.24
CA ASP A 4 -7.84 -2.99 -28.04
C ASP A 4 -8.33 -3.21 -26.61
N ILE A 5 -7.73 -2.51 -25.63
CA ILE A 5 -8.13 -2.56 -24.23
C ILE A 5 -9.51 -1.92 -24.03
N GLN A 6 -9.77 -0.73 -24.60
CA GLN A 6 -11.10 -0.10 -24.54
C GLN A 6 -12.15 -0.97 -25.21
N ASN A 7 -11.84 -1.53 -26.39
CA ASN A 7 -12.72 -2.42 -27.13
C ASN A 7 -13.07 -3.69 -26.33
N PHE A 8 -12.10 -4.27 -25.61
CA PHE A 8 -12.39 -5.39 -24.72
C PHE A 8 -13.34 -5.02 -23.59
N PHE A 9 -13.17 -3.86 -22.94
CA PHE A 9 -14.02 -3.45 -21.83
C PHE A 9 -15.44 -3.02 -22.25
N ARG A 10 -15.68 -2.76 -23.53
CA ARG A 10 -17.01 -2.46 -24.08
C ARG A 10 -18.00 -3.58 -23.74
N GLY A 11 -19.12 -3.22 -23.12
CA GLY A 11 -20.19 -4.14 -22.73
C GLY A 11 -19.83 -5.11 -21.61
N GLN A 12 -18.65 -5.01 -20.98
CA GLN A 12 -18.26 -5.91 -19.89
C GLN A 12 -18.91 -5.53 -18.56
N THR A 13 -19.13 -6.54 -17.72
CA THR A 13 -19.60 -6.37 -16.35
C THR A 13 -18.49 -6.76 -15.39
N ILE A 14 -18.09 -5.84 -14.52
CA ILE A 14 -16.88 -5.99 -13.71
C ILE A 14 -17.27 -6.10 -12.24
N PHE A 15 -16.86 -7.17 -11.57
CA PHE A 15 -16.99 -7.31 -10.12
C PHE A 15 -15.66 -7.03 -9.44
N ILE A 16 -15.63 -6.07 -8.51
CA ILE A 16 -14.41 -5.63 -7.82
C ILE A 16 -14.52 -5.91 -6.32
N THR A 17 -13.66 -6.79 -5.81
CA THR A 17 -13.42 -6.88 -4.36
C THR A 17 -12.40 -5.81 -3.96
N GLY A 18 -12.66 -5.10 -2.86
CA GLY A 18 -11.79 -3.99 -2.44
C GLY A 18 -11.99 -2.68 -3.24
N GLY A 19 -13.13 -2.51 -3.94
CA GLY A 19 -13.44 -1.31 -4.74
C GLY A 19 -13.42 0.00 -3.94
N THR A 20 -13.70 -0.06 -2.63
CA THR A 20 -13.62 1.12 -1.73
C THR A 20 -12.20 1.44 -1.24
N GLY A 21 -11.21 0.60 -1.56
CA GLY A 21 -9.80 0.75 -1.18
C GLY A 21 -9.05 1.78 -2.03
N PHE A 22 -7.74 1.92 -1.81
CA PHE A 22 -6.89 2.87 -2.54
C PHE A 22 -6.84 2.54 -4.04
N ILE A 23 -6.37 1.34 -4.39
CA ILE A 23 -6.32 0.88 -5.79
C ILE A 23 -7.72 0.75 -6.40
N GLY A 24 -8.71 0.30 -5.63
CA GLY A 24 -10.09 0.21 -6.09
C GLY A 24 -10.64 1.54 -6.61
N LYS A 25 -10.38 2.66 -5.91
CA LYS A 25 -10.79 4.00 -6.36
C LYS A 25 -10.13 4.40 -7.68
N VAL A 26 -8.82 4.20 -7.81
CA VAL A 26 -8.08 4.52 -9.03
C VAL A 26 -8.56 3.67 -10.20
N LEU A 27 -8.82 2.37 -9.96
CA LEU A 27 -9.34 1.45 -10.96
C LEU A 27 -10.73 1.88 -11.46
N ILE A 28 -11.64 2.19 -10.54
CA ILE A 28 -13.00 2.63 -10.88
C ILE A 28 -12.94 3.95 -11.64
N GLU A 29 -12.14 4.93 -11.18
CA GLU A 29 -11.94 6.20 -11.89
C GLU A 29 -11.43 5.97 -13.31
N LYS A 30 -10.38 5.15 -13.47
CA LYS A 30 -9.78 4.87 -14.77
C LYS A 30 -10.79 4.21 -15.71
N LEU A 31 -11.46 3.14 -15.26
CA LEU A 31 -12.50 2.45 -16.04
C LEU A 31 -13.60 3.41 -16.48
N LEU A 32 -14.10 4.26 -15.59
CA LEU A 32 -15.17 5.20 -15.93
C LEU A 32 -14.68 6.36 -16.80
N ARG A 33 -13.41 6.72 -16.75
CA ARG A 33 -12.84 7.77 -17.59
C ARG A 33 -12.58 7.28 -19.01
N VAL A 34 -11.87 6.15 -19.15
CA VAL A 34 -11.40 5.66 -20.45
C VAL A 34 -12.21 4.48 -21.02
N CYS A 35 -12.89 3.67 -20.20
CA CYS A 35 -13.63 2.48 -20.66
C CYS A 35 -15.14 2.56 -20.40
N TYR A 36 -15.75 3.74 -20.59
CA TYR A 36 -17.13 4.02 -20.16
C TYR A 36 -18.22 3.21 -20.87
N ASP A 37 -17.91 2.66 -22.04
CA ASP A 37 -18.82 1.76 -22.77
C ASP A 37 -18.95 0.38 -22.12
N LEU A 38 -18.26 0.13 -20.99
CA LEU A 38 -18.56 -1.00 -20.11
C LEU A 38 -20.04 -1.01 -19.69
N LYS A 39 -20.57 -2.17 -19.34
CA LYS A 39 -21.97 -2.32 -18.93
C LYS A 39 -22.17 -1.78 -17.50
N THR A 40 -21.58 -2.46 -16.52
CA THR A 40 -21.76 -2.20 -15.08
C THR A 40 -20.52 -2.57 -14.28
N ILE A 41 -20.22 -1.82 -13.23
CA ILE A 41 -19.23 -2.15 -12.20
C ILE A 41 -19.96 -2.49 -10.90
N TYR A 42 -19.86 -3.74 -10.46
CA TYR A 42 -20.30 -4.18 -9.14
C TYR A 42 -19.17 -4.03 -8.13
N ILE A 43 -19.43 -3.35 -7.01
CA ILE A 43 -18.46 -3.24 -5.91
C ILE A 43 -19.04 -3.77 -4.61
N ILE A 44 -18.31 -4.69 -3.98
CA ILE A 44 -18.67 -5.21 -2.65
C ILE A 44 -18.27 -4.21 -1.55
N VAL A 45 -19.22 -3.89 -0.69
CA VAL A 45 -19.05 -2.94 0.40
C VAL A 45 -19.38 -3.62 1.73
N ARG A 46 -18.32 -3.85 2.53
CA ARG A 46 -18.49 -4.40 3.87
C ARG A 46 -19.21 -3.43 4.83
N PRO A 47 -20.10 -3.92 5.70
CA PRO A 47 -20.64 -3.15 6.81
C PRO A 47 -19.52 -2.63 7.71
N LYS A 48 -19.74 -1.47 8.33
CA LYS A 48 -18.82 -0.89 9.32
C LYS A 48 -19.62 -0.36 10.50
N LYS A 49 -19.14 -0.59 11.72
CA LYS A 49 -19.80 -0.10 12.94
C LYS A 49 -20.03 1.42 12.85
N GLY A 50 -21.29 1.83 12.90
CA GLY A 50 -21.71 3.23 12.90
C GLY A 50 -21.78 3.93 11.53
N VAL A 51 -21.60 3.22 10.41
CA VAL A 51 -21.76 3.77 9.04
C VAL A 51 -22.37 2.68 8.15
N SER A 52 -23.51 2.96 7.51
CA SER A 52 -24.16 1.97 6.63
C SER A 52 -23.33 1.72 5.36
N PRO A 53 -23.46 0.54 4.70
CA PRO A 53 -22.85 0.29 3.40
C PRO A 53 -23.17 1.38 2.37
N GLU A 54 -24.43 1.82 2.31
CA GLU A 54 -24.93 2.85 1.39
C GLU A 54 -24.23 4.19 1.65
N GLU A 55 -24.09 4.59 2.92
CA GLU A 55 -23.40 5.82 3.29
C GLU A 55 -21.92 5.77 2.90
N ARG A 56 -21.25 4.62 3.12
CA ARG A 56 -19.87 4.40 2.65
C ARG A 56 -19.76 4.48 1.14
N PHE A 57 -20.70 3.89 0.42
CA PHE A 57 -20.74 3.91 -1.04
C PHE A 57 -20.91 5.33 -1.57
N ARG A 58 -21.84 6.11 -1.01
CA ARG A 58 -22.03 7.51 -1.40
C ARG A 58 -20.78 8.35 -1.16
N LYS A 59 -20.15 8.20 0.01
CA LYS A 59 -18.91 8.91 0.39
C LYS A 59 -17.70 8.50 -0.46
N LEU A 60 -17.76 7.38 -1.19
CA LEU A 60 -16.68 6.96 -2.09
C LEU A 60 -16.41 8.03 -3.15
N PHE A 61 -17.46 8.69 -3.64
CA PHE A 61 -17.38 9.66 -4.73
C PHE A 61 -17.06 11.08 -4.24
N ASP A 62 -16.98 11.31 -2.93
CA ASP A 62 -16.53 12.59 -2.35
C ASP A 62 -15.01 12.75 -2.40
N PHE A 63 -14.27 11.69 -2.73
CA PHE A 63 -12.82 11.77 -2.88
C PHE A 63 -12.43 12.59 -4.10
N VAL A 64 -11.36 13.40 -3.94
CA VAL A 64 -10.88 14.35 -4.96
C VAL A 64 -10.51 13.65 -6.28
N CYS A 65 -10.13 12.37 -6.24
CA CYS A 65 -9.87 11.57 -7.44
C CYS A 65 -11.07 11.50 -8.41
N PHE A 66 -12.30 11.61 -7.92
CA PHE A 66 -13.50 11.57 -8.75
C PHE A 66 -13.95 12.94 -9.26
N GLU A 67 -13.29 14.05 -8.88
CA GLU A 67 -13.70 15.40 -9.32
C GLU A 67 -13.65 15.58 -10.84
N LYS A 68 -12.65 14.97 -11.49
CA LYS A 68 -12.58 14.95 -12.95
C LYS A 68 -13.78 14.22 -13.55
N MET A 69 -14.18 13.09 -12.94
CA MET A 69 -15.34 12.31 -13.37
C MET A 69 -16.66 13.07 -13.19
N LYS A 70 -16.84 13.77 -12.06
CA LYS A 70 -18.02 14.62 -11.83
C LYS A 70 -18.19 15.68 -12.91
N LYS A 71 -17.08 16.27 -13.39
CA LYS A 71 -17.09 17.27 -14.47
C LYS A 71 -17.32 16.66 -15.85
N MET A 72 -16.65 15.55 -16.15
CA MET A 72 -16.71 14.93 -17.48
C MET A 72 -18.02 14.16 -17.72
N ARG A 73 -18.54 13.49 -16.69
CA ARG A 73 -19.69 12.58 -16.78
C ARG A 73 -20.50 12.62 -15.48
N PRO A 74 -21.37 13.62 -15.27
CA PRO A 74 -22.09 13.79 -14.00
C PRO A 74 -22.83 12.52 -13.53
N ASN A 75 -23.37 11.71 -14.45
CA ASN A 75 -24.14 10.50 -14.15
C ASN A 75 -23.30 9.21 -14.12
N PHE A 76 -21.96 9.29 -13.98
CA PHE A 76 -21.10 8.10 -14.00
C PHE A 76 -21.48 7.06 -12.93
N PHE A 77 -22.13 7.48 -11.84
CA PHE A 77 -22.57 6.62 -10.75
C PHE A 77 -23.59 5.57 -11.20
N GLU A 78 -24.35 5.81 -12.28
CA GLU A 78 -25.31 4.83 -12.83
C GLU A 78 -24.62 3.57 -13.35
N LYS A 79 -23.33 3.67 -13.73
CA LYS A 79 -22.49 2.53 -14.13
C LYS A 79 -22.02 1.70 -12.94
N ILE A 80 -22.29 2.11 -11.70
CA ILE A 80 -21.74 1.46 -10.51
C ILE A 80 -22.89 0.97 -9.63
N GLN A 81 -22.84 -0.31 -9.28
CA GLN A 81 -23.83 -0.95 -8.42
C GLN A 81 -23.15 -1.42 -7.14
N MET A 82 -23.67 -0.95 -6.00
CA MET A 82 -23.22 -1.40 -4.70
C MET A 82 -23.78 -2.78 -4.39
N ILE A 83 -22.92 -3.65 -3.85
CA ILE A 83 -23.32 -4.92 -3.27
C ILE A 83 -22.92 -4.93 -1.81
N GLU A 84 -23.89 -5.18 -0.92
CA GLU A 84 -23.58 -5.46 0.47
C GLU A 84 -22.97 -6.87 0.59
N GLY A 85 -21.85 -6.96 1.31
CA GLY A 85 -21.17 -8.23 1.57
C GLY A 85 -19.82 -8.04 2.23
N ASP A 86 -19.27 -9.11 2.79
CA ASP A 86 -17.97 -9.12 3.46
C ASP A 86 -17.14 -10.29 2.93
N CYS A 87 -16.04 -9.98 2.25
CA CYS A 87 -15.14 -10.99 1.69
C CYS A 87 -14.55 -11.93 2.75
N SER A 88 -14.59 -11.58 4.04
CA SER A 88 -14.12 -12.45 5.12
C SER A 88 -15.15 -13.50 5.55
N GLN A 89 -16.39 -13.40 5.07
CA GLN A 89 -17.48 -14.34 5.35
C GLN A 89 -17.61 -15.40 4.26
N PRO A 90 -18.17 -16.58 4.58
CA PRO A 90 -18.54 -17.58 3.58
C PRO A 90 -19.40 -16.96 2.49
N ASN A 91 -19.22 -17.40 1.23
CA ASN A 91 -19.94 -16.88 0.07
C ASN A 91 -19.80 -15.37 -0.11
N LEU A 92 -18.69 -14.78 0.35
CA LEU A 92 -18.44 -13.33 0.38
C LEU A 92 -19.50 -12.53 1.16
N GLY A 93 -20.29 -13.18 2.03
CA GLY A 93 -21.42 -12.57 2.73
C GLY A 93 -22.56 -12.11 1.80
N LEU A 94 -22.64 -12.67 0.59
CA LEU A 94 -23.64 -12.30 -0.41
C LEU A 94 -24.97 -13.00 -0.15
N SER A 95 -26.08 -12.31 -0.44
CA SER A 95 -27.38 -12.98 -0.57
C SER A 95 -27.41 -13.87 -1.81
N GLN A 96 -28.26 -14.91 -1.80
CA GLN A 96 -28.39 -15.81 -2.95
C GLN A 96 -28.84 -15.07 -4.21
N GLN A 97 -29.70 -14.06 -4.07
CA GLN A 97 -30.19 -13.23 -5.16
C GLN A 97 -29.04 -12.48 -5.83
N VAL A 98 -28.19 -11.81 -5.04
CA VAL A 98 -27.02 -11.08 -5.55
C VAL A 98 -26.01 -12.03 -6.17
N ARG A 99 -25.75 -13.19 -5.53
CA ARG A 99 -24.86 -14.21 -6.08
C ARG A 99 -25.32 -14.65 -7.47
N ASN A 100 -26.62 -14.91 -7.66
CA ASN A 100 -27.17 -15.28 -8.96
C ASN A 100 -27.00 -14.19 -10.02
N ILE A 101 -27.17 -12.91 -9.64
CA ILE A 101 -26.88 -11.78 -10.55
C ILE A 101 -25.42 -11.82 -10.99
N LEU A 102 -24.48 -11.97 -10.04
CA LEU A 102 -23.06 -12.02 -10.35
C LEU A 102 -22.70 -13.19 -11.27
N ILE A 103 -23.24 -14.38 -11.00
CA ILE A 103 -23.03 -15.60 -11.79
C ILE A 103 -23.45 -15.42 -13.26
N ASN A 104 -24.57 -14.72 -13.49
CA ASN A 104 -25.16 -14.56 -14.81
C ASN A 104 -24.57 -13.37 -15.59
N GLU A 105 -24.20 -12.29 -14.90
CA GLU A 105 -23.87 -11.03 -15.57
C GLU A 105 -22.39 -10.69 -15.60
N VAL A 106 -21.60 -11.13 -14.63
CA VAL A 106 -20.18 -10.75 -14.51
C VAL A 106 -19.35 -11.43 -15.59
N THR A 107 -18.43 -10.68 -16.17
CA THR A 107 -17.46 -11.18 -17.15
C THR A 107 -16.02 -10.95 -16.71
N VAL A 108 -15.78 -10.00 -15.81
CA VAL A 108 -14.45 -9.72 -15.26
C VAL A 108 -14.52 -9.65 -13.74
N VAL A 109 -13.63 -10.35 -13.05
CA VAL A 109 -13.47 -10.25 -11.60
C VAL A 109 -12.11 -9.65 -11.28
N VAL A 110 -12.08 -8.61 -10.46
CA VAL A 110 -10.84 -8.04 -9.91
C VAL A 110 -10.83 -8.26 -8.40
N SER A 111 -9.95 -9.15 -7.96
CA SER A 111 -9.75 -9.46 -6.55
C SER A 111 -8.62 -8.61 -5.97
N ALA A 112 -8.99 -7.44 -5.43
CA ALA A 112 -8.07 -6.48 -4.81
C ALA A 112 -8.38 -6.25 -3.32
N ALA A 113 -9.34 -6.98 -2.74
CA ALA A 113 -9.57 -6.96 -1.29
C ALA A 113 -8.38 -7.59 -0.56
N ALA A 114 -7.72 -6.79 0.27
CA ALA A 114 -6.78 -7.26 1.27
C ALA A 114 -6.71 -6.23 2.40
N ASP A 115 -6.52 -6.71 3.62
CA ASP A 115 -6.08 -5.87 4.71
C ASP A 115 -4.54 -5.81 4.68
N VAL A 116 -4.02 -4.63 4.39
CA VAL A 116 -2.59 -4.36 4.13
C VAL A 116 -1.83 -3.92 5.38
N ARG A 117 -2.49 -3.88 6.54
CA ARG A 117 -1.85 -3.52 7.81
C ARG A 117 -0.90 -4.64 8.26
N PHE A 118 0.35 -4.31 8.58
CA PHE A 118 1.35 -5.31 8.95
C PHE A 118 1.20 -5.83 10.39
N ASP A 119 0.42 -5.15 11.23
CA ASP A 119 0.23 -5.43 12.66
C ASP A 119 -1.10 -6.13 12.99
N GLN A 120 -1.74 -6.75 11.99
CA GLN A 120 -2.99 -7.47 12.19
C GLN A 120 -2.81 -8.77 12.95
N LYS A 121 -3.87 -9.16 13.69
CA LYS A 121 -4.00 -10.51 14.24
C LYS A 121 -4.06 -11.55 13.12
N LEU A 122 -3.46 -12.72 13.36
CA LEU A 122 -3.39 -13.81 12.39
C LEU A 122 -4.77 -14.23 11.88
N ARG A 123 -5.77 -14.44 12.75
CA ARG A 123 -7.13 -14.81 12.35
C ARG A 123 -7.72 -13.82 11.34
N ASN A 124 -7.57 -12.53 11.60
CA ASN A 124 -8.08 -11.48 10.72
C ASN A 124 -7.42 -11.53 9.35
N ALA A 125 -6.10 -11.71 9.30
CA ALA A 125 -5.37 -11.84 8.04
C ALA A 125 -5.76 -13.12 7.28
N VAL A 126 -5.95 -14.25 7.96
CA VAL A 126 -6.40 -15.50 7.34
C VAL A 126 -7.79 -15.34 6.72
N ASN A 127 -8.74 -14.76 7.44
CA ASN A 127 -10.09 -14.57 6.94
C ASN A 127 -10.14 -13.53 5.79
N SER A 128 -9.45 -12.40 5.95
CA SER A 128 -9.54 -11.28 4.99
C SER A 128 -8.65 -11.42 3.76
N ASN A 129 -7.51 -12.12 3.85
CA ASN A 129 -6.53 -12.20 2.76
C ASN A 129 -6.40 -13.59 2.12
N ILE A 130 -6.86 -14.65 2.80
CA ILE A 130 -6.72 -16.04 2.32
C ILE A 130 -8.09 -16.66 2.04
N ARG A 131 -8.98 -16.73 3.04
CA ARG A 131 -10.34 -17.29 2.84
C ARG A 131 -11.12 -16.50 1.79
N SER A 132 -11.03 -15.18 1.84
CA SER A 132 -11.63 -14.29 0.83
C SER A 132 -11.24 -14.63 -0.60
N VAL A 133 -10.00 -15.08 -0.82
CA VAL A 133 -9.52 -15.52 -2.13
C VAL A 133 -10.18 -16.83 -2.53
N GLY A 134 -10.26 -17.79 -1.60
CA GLY A 134 -11.01 -19.04 -1.81
C GLY A 134 -12.48 -18.79 -2.17
N GLU A 135 -13.17 -17.93 -1.42
CA GLU A 135 -14.56 -17.56 -1.69
C GLU A 135 -14.73 -16.87 -3.06
N THR A 136 -13.76 -16.02 -3.44
CA THR A 136 -13.75 -15.38 -4.76
C THR A 136 -13.53 -16.40 -5.88
N LEU A 137 -12.64 -17.38 -5.67
CA LEU A 137 -12.40 -18.47 -6.63
C LEU A 137 -13.64 -19.36 -6.79
N ASN A 138 -14.36 -19.64 -5.70
CA ASN A 138 -15.60 -20.42 -5.72
C ASN A 138 -16.67 -19.69 -6.54
N LEU A 139 -16.91 -18.41 -6.27
CA LEU A 139 -17.82 -17.60 -7.09
C LEU A 139 -17.39 -17.59 -8.56
N ALA A 140 -16.10 -17.39 -8.84
CA ALA A 140 -15.58 -17.32 -10.21
C ALA A 140 -15.79 -18.60 -11.02
N LYS A 141 -15.77 -19.77 -10.39
CA LYS A 141 -16.07 -21.07 -11.03
C LYS A 141 -17.54 -21.21 -11.45
N GLU A 142 -18.44 -20.49 -10.79
CA GLU A 142 -19.87 -20.51 -11.10
C GLU A 142 -20.24 -19.48 -12.18
N ILE A 143 -19.42 -18.44 -12.39
CA ILE A 143 -19.70 -17.39 -13.38
C ILE A 143 -19.69 -17.98 -14.79
N THR A 144 -20.82 -17.82 -15.48
CA THR A 144 -21.10 -18.46 -16.78
C THR A 144 -20.26 -17.91 -17.93
N ASN A 145 -19.94 -16.61 -17.89
CA ASN A 145 -19.28 -15.89 -18.99
C ASN A 145 -17.96 -15.23 -18.54
N LEU A 146 -17.24 -15.86 -17.61
CA LEU A 146 -16.00 -15.30 -17.07
C LEU A 146 -14.91 -15.23 -18.14
N LYS A 147 -14.45 -14.01 -18.44
CA LYS A 147 -13.37 -13.73 -19.41
C LYS A 147 -12.03 -13.50 -18.73
N ALA A 148 -12.02 -12.96 -17.51
CA ALA A 148 -10.80 -12.70 -16.77
C ALA A 148 -11.05 -12.60 -15.25
N LEU A 149 -10.13 -13.16 -14.46
CA LEU A 149 -10.03 -13.02 -13.02
C LEU A 149 -8.62 -12.54 -12.66
N ILE A 150 -8.51 -11.34 -12.11
CA ILE A 150 -7.22 -10.79 -11.69
C ILE A 150 -7.10 -10.84 -10.17
N TYR A 151 -6.02 -11.44 -9.66
CA TYR A 151 -5.67 -11.37 -8.25
C TYR A 151 -4.52 -10.39 -8.02
N VAL A 152 -4.75 -9.40 -7.14
CA VAL A 152 -3.72 -8.44 -6.74
C VAL A 152 -2.99 -8.96 -5.50
N SER A 153 -1.76 -9.41 -5.69
CA SER A 153 -0.83 -9.84 -4.65
C SER A 153 0.14 -8.71 -4.28
N THR A 154 1.42 -9.01 -4.02
CA THR A 154 2.49 -8.05 -3.77
C THR A 154 3.83 -8.66 -4.20
N ALA A 155 4.78 -7.85 -4.69
CA ALA A 155 6.12 -8.32 -5.02
C ALA A 155 6.82 -8.92 -3.78
N TYR A 156 6.54 -8.39 -2.60
CA TYR A 156 7.12 -8.82 -1.33
C TYR A 156 6.42 -10.03 -0.71
N TRP A 157 5.66 -10.79 -1.52
CA TRP A 157 4.92 -11.93 -1.02
C TRP A 157 5.83 -13.04 -0.56
N ASN A 158 7.13 -13.05 -0.93
CA ASN A 158 8.13 -14.03 -0.51
C ASN A 158 9.33 -13.29 0.12
N PRO A 159 9.83 -13.72 1.29
CA PRO A 159 10.89 -13.03 2.00
C PRO A 159 12.29 -13.45 1.53
N SER A 160 12.42 -14.35 0.56
CA SER A 160 13.74 -14.72 0.05
C SER A 160 14.45 -13.50 -0.54
N PRO A 161 15.71 -13.23 -0.16
CA PRO A 161 16.51 -12.15 -0.73
C PRO A 161 17.03 -12.45 -2.15
N ASP A 162 16.82 -13.69 -2.63
CA ASP A 162 17.19 -14.09 -3.99
C ASP A 162 16.34 -13.37 -5.05
N CYS A 163 16.75 -13.48 -6.31
CA CYS A 163 15.93 -13.01 -7.42
C CYS A 163 14.57 -13.73 -7.43
N LEU A 164 13.50 -12.97 -7.19
CA LEU A 164 12.13 -13.46 -7.15
C LEU A 164 11.56 -13.49 -8.57
N HIS A 165 11.28 -14.70 -9.05
CA HIS A 165 10.80 -14.97 -10.40
C HIS A 165 9.27 -14.96 -10.49
N GLU A 166 8.75 -14.80 -11.70
CA GLU A 166 7.32 -14.88 -12.04
C GLU A 166 6.84 -16.34 -12.08
N LYS A 167 6.99 -17.03 -10.94
CA LYS A 167 6.54 -18.41 -10.69
C LYS A 167 5.95 -18.56 -9.28
N PHE A 168 5.25 -19.66 -9.05
CA PHE A 168 4.86 -20.07 -7.70
C PHE A 168 6.06 -20.63 -6.93
N TYR A 169 6.05 -20.46 -5.60
CA TYR A 169 6.98 -21.12 -4.68
C TYR A 169 6.17 -21.88 -3.64
N GLU A 170 6.77 -22.92 -3.07
CA GLU A 170 6.10 -23.72 -2.05
C GLU A 170 5.92 -22.91 -0.76
N PRO A 171 4.73 -22.94 -0.15
CA PRO A 171 4.46 -22.22 1.09
C PRO A 171 5.10 -22.92 2.29
N VAL A 172 5.28 -22.19 3.38
CA VAL A 172 5.68 -22.79 4.67
C VAL A 172 4.55 -23.65 5.25
N ILE A 173 3.30 -23.24 5.05
CA ILE A 173 2.10 -23.94 5.49
C ILE A 173 1.02 -23.83 4.40
N ARG A 174 0.33 -24.93 4.14
CA ARG A 174 -0.81 -24.94 3.22
C ARG A 174 -2.01 -24.22 3.83
N ALA A 175 -2.81 -23.59 2.99
CA ALA A 175 -4.01 -22.86 3.41
C ALA A 175 -4.94 -23.71 4.28
N GLU A 176 -5.18 -24.98 3.91
CA GLU A 176 -6.09 -25.86 4.64
C GLU A 176 -5.62 -26.16 6.07
N ASN A 177 -4.30 -26.33 6.25
CA ASN A 177 -3.71 -26.54 7.57
C ASN A 177 -3.75 -25.27 8.42
N LEU A 178 -3.53 -24.11 7.78
CA LEU A 178 -3.63 -22.82 8.45
C LEU A 178 -5.07 -22.51 8.89
N PHE A 179 -6.07 -22.88 8.07
CA PHE A 179 -7.49 -22.77 8.43
C PHE A 179 -7.80 -23.61 9.67
N ARG A 180 -7.40 -24.89 9.69
CA ARG A 180 -7.60 -25.77 10.86
C ARG A 180 -6.95 -25.20 12.12
N LEU A 181 -5.72 -24.69 12.00
CA LEU A 181 -4.99 -24.08 13.12
C LEU A 181 -5.72 -22.86 13.67
N VAL A 182 -6.16 -21.95 12.80
CA VAL A 182 -6.87 -20.75 13.22
C VAL A 182 -8.24 -21.08 13.81
N ASP A 183 -8.98 -22.03 13.21
CA ASP A 183 -10.32 -22.39 13.68
C ASP A 183 -10.30 -23.15 15.02
N SER A 184 -9.21 -23.88 15.31
CA SER A 184 -9.09 -24.71 16.51
C SER A 184 -8.58 -23.95 17.74
N LEU A 185 -7.97 -22.77 17.55
CA LEU A 185 -7.32 -22.02 18.63
C LEU A 185 -8.05 -20.72 18.92
N ASN A 186 -7.96 -20.21 20.15
CA ASN A 186 -8.46 -18.88 20.50
C ASN A 186 -7.45 -17.78 20.10
N ASP A 187 -7.88 -16.52 20.16
CA ASP A 187 -7.04 -15.39 19.72
C ASP A 187 -5.79 -15.19 20.59
N GLU A 188 -5.87 -15.45 21.90
CA GLU A 188 -4.73 -15.30 22.82
C GLU A 188 -3.62 -16.32 22.49
N THR A 189 -3.98 -17.57 22.27
CA THR A 189 -3.04 -18.63 21.86
C THR A 189 -2.46 -18.34 20.48
N LEU A 190 -3.27 -17.84 19.53
CA LEU A 190 -2.77 -17.45 18.21
C LEU A 190 -1.76 -16.30 18.30
N GLU A 191 -1.97 -15.32 19.18
CA GLU A 191 -1.02 -14.22 19.38
C GLU A 191 0.35 -14.72 19.87
N VAL A 192 0.36 -15.73 20.75
CA VAL A 192 1.61 -16.37 21.23
C VAL A 192 2.29 -17.20 20.12
N LEU A 193 1.51 -17.90 19.28
CA LEU A 193 2.05 -18.75 18.22
C LEU A 193 2.44 -18.01 16.94
N THR A 194 1.85 -16.84 16.68
CA THR A 194 2.07 -16.09 15.44
C THR A 194 3.56 -15.81 15.18
N PRO A 195 4.37 -15.35 16.16
CA PRO A 195 5.81 -15.17 15.96
C PRO A 195 6.53 -16.45 15.50
N GLU A 196 6.18 -17.61 16.08
CA GLU A 196 6.76 -18.91 15.70
C GLU A 196 6.29 -19.40 14.32
N LEU A 197 5.07 -19.06 13.93
CA LEU A 197 4.53 -19.40 12.60
C LEU A 197 5.22 -18.58 11.51
N LEU A 198 5.42 -17.28 11.77
CA LEU A 198 6.16 -16.42 10.86
C LEU A 198 7.62 -16.85 10.81
N LYS A 199 8.21 -17.21 11.97
CA LYS A 199 9.64 -17.48 12.19
C LYS A 199 10.51 -16.38 11.58
N ASP A 200 11.83 -16.41 11.71
CA ASP A 200 12.71 -15.38 11.11
C ASP A 200 12.64 -15.31 9.57
N LYS A 201 11.73 -16.05 8.93
CA LYS A 201 11.46 -16.05 7.50
C LYS A 201 10.52 -14.92 7.12
N TRP A 202 9.39 -14.72 7.80
CA TRP A 202 8.37 -13.77 7.35
C TRP A 202 8.41 -12.46 8.12
N PRO A 203 8.53 -11.29 7.45
CA PRO A 203 8.67 -10.01 8.13
C PRO A 203 7.38 -9.52 8.78
N ASN A 204 6.22 -9.98 8.33
CA ASN A 204 4.91 -9.64 8.88
C ASN A 204 3.82 -10.60 8.39
N VAL A 205 2.66 -10.52 9.03
CA VAL A 205 1.48 -11.35 8.72
C VAL A 205 0.94 -11.08 7.31
N TYR A 206 1.09 -9.86 6.79
CA TYR A 206 0.58 -9.49 5.47
C TYR A 206 1.30 -10.26 4.35
N THR A 207 2.63 -10.21 4.30
CA THR A 207 3.40 -10.92 3.27
C THR A 207 3.21 -12.43 3.37
N PHE A 208 3.18 -12.96 4.60
CA PHE A 208 2.85 -14.36 4.87
C PHE A 208 1.48 -14.74 4.31
N SER A 209 0.44 -13.94 4.58
CA SER A 209 -0.92 -14.23 4.09
C SER A 209 -1.00 -14.21 2.56
N LYS A 210 -0.26 -13.32 1.89
CA LYS A 210 -0.20 -13.26 0.41
C LYS A 210 0.47 -14.50 -0.17
N SER A 211 1.53 -15.01 0.46
CA SER A 211 2.14 -16.28 0.07
C SER A 211 1.18 -17.45 0.14
N VAL A 212 0.44 -17.57 1.22
CA VAL A 212 -0.52 -18.68 1.40
C VAL A 212 -1.72 -18.53 0.45
N ALA A 213 -2.14 -17.30 0.16
CA ALA A 213 -3.20 -17.02 -0.81
C ALA A 213 -2.80 -17.39 -2.26
N GLU A 214 -1.56 -17.11 -2.68
CA GLU A 214 -1.08 -17.53 -4.00
C GLU A 214 -0.98 -19.05 -4.13
N ASP A 215 -0.57 -19.71 -3.04
CA ASP A 215 -0.55 -21.17 -2.96
C ASP A 215 -1.96 -21.77 -3.05
N LEU A 216 -2.96 -21.14 -2.43
CA LEU A 216 -4.37 -21.51 -2.59
C LEU A 216 -4.83 -21.36 -4.06
N ILE A 217 -4.46 -20.25 -4.71
CA ILE A 217 -4.74 -20.02 -6.14
C ILE A 217 -4.12 -21.11 -7.00
N LYS A 218 -2.84 -21.43 -6.81
CA LYS A 218 -2.14 -22.50 -7.54
C LYS A 218 -2.92 -23.81 -7.55
N ARG A 219 -3.55 -24.17 -6.42
CA ARG A 219 -4.28 -25.44 -6.28
C ARG A 219 -5.73 -25.36 -6.76
N GLN A 220 -6.40 -24.22 -6.58
CA GLN A 220 -7.84 -24.13 -6.76
C GLN A 220 -8.28 -23.41 -8.03
N ALA A 221 -7.39 -22.69 -8.73
CA ALA A 221 -7.74 -21.89 -9.90
C ALA A 221 -7.75 -22.67 -11.23
N LYS A 222 -7.55 -23.99 -11.20
CA LYS A 222 -7.56 -24.82 -12.42
C LYS A 222 -8.86 -24.59 -13.21
N GLY A 223 -8.71 -24.27 -14.50
CA GLY A 223 -9.82 -24.01 -15.42
C GLY A 223 -10.36 -22.56 -15.41
N LEU A 224 -9.82 -21.67 -14.58
CA LEU A 224 -10.21 -20.25 -14.58
C LEU A 224 -9.25 -19.42 -15.45
N PRO A 225 -9.75 -18.38 -16.17
CA PRO A 225 -8.89 -17.37 -16.79
C PRO A 225 -8.33 -16.46 -15.70
N LEU A 226 -7.33 -16.92 -14.94
CA LEU A 226 -6.76 -16.18 -13.81
C LEU A 226 -5.37 -15.66 -14.12
N ALA A 227 -5.06 -14.44 -13.69
CA ALA A 227 -3.69 -13.91 -13.63
C ALA A 227 -3.39 -13.29 -12.25
N ILE A 228 -2.12 -13.34 -11.84
CA ILE A 228 -1.65 -12.72 -10.60
C ILE A 228 -0.80 -11.50 -10.94
N ILE A 229 -1.08 -10.37 -10.30
CA ILE A 229 -0.25 -9.17 -10.36
C ILE A 229 0.40 -8.95 -9.00
N ARG A 230 1.72 -8.82 -8.97
CA ARG A 230 2.54 -8.59 -7.77
C ARG A 230 3.17 -7.19 -7.87
N PRO A 231 2.44 -6.13 -7.48
CA PRO A 231 2.99 -4.78 -7.47
C PRO A 231 4.05 -4.61 -6.37
N GLY A 232 5.01 -3.74 -6.62
CA GLY A 232 5.90 -3.17 -5.60
C GLY A 232 5.16 -2.34 -4.55
N ILE A 233 5.89 -1.49 -3.82
CA ILE A 233 5.31 -0.59 -2.83
C ILE A 233 4.51 0.49 -3.55
N ILE A 234 3.19 0.34 -3.55
CA ILE A 234 2.28 1.29 -4.20
C ILE A 234 2.28 2.61 -3.42
N ILE A 235 2.65 3.69 -4.10
CA ILE A 235 2.59 5.06 -3.56
C ILE A 235 1.67 5.92 -4.42
N SER A 236 1.71 7.25 -4.24
CA SER A 236 0.82 8.19 -4.92
C SER A 236 0.84 8.05 -6.44
N SER A 237 -0.20 8.50 -7.12
CA SER A 237 -0.23 8.54 -8.59
C SER A 237 0.89 9.41 -9.17
N LEU A 238 1.39 9.04 -10.34
CA LEU A 238 2.32 9.86 -11.10
C LEU A 238 1.58 10.96 -11.85
N GLU A 239 0.49 10.60 -12.54
CA GLU A 239 -0.24 11.50 -13.44
C GLU A 239 -1.74 11.53 -13.16
N GLU A 240 -2.37 10.36 -13.01
CA GLU A 240 -3.83 10.23 -13.00
C GLU A 240 -4.34 9.53 -11.73
N PRO A 241 -5.57 9.81 -11.26
CA PRO A 241 -6.49 10.85 -11.74
C PRO A 241 -5.99 12.27 -11.52
N LEU A 242 -5.08 12.45 -10.56
CA LEU A 242 -4.39 13.70 -10.25
C LEU A 242 -2.95 13.36 -9.84
N PRO A 243 -1.94 14.16 -10.18
CA PRO A 243 -0.57 13.92 -9.73
C PRO A 243 -0.46 13.92 -8.20
N GLY A 244 0.24 12.94 -7.65
CA GLY A 244 0.51 12.82 -6.22
C GLY A 244 -0.70 12.45 -5.36
N TRP A 245 -1.81 11.98 -5.96
CA TRP A 245 -3.00 11.56 -5.22
C TRP A 245 -2.74 10.29 -4.39
N ILE A 246 -3.13 10.35 -3.13
CA ILE A 246 -3.03 9.26 -2.16
C ILE A 246 -4.04 9.46 -1.03
N ASP A 247 -4.54 8.38 -0.44
CA ASP A 247 -5.58 8.43 0.60
C ASP A 247 -5.27 7.59 1.86
N ASN A 248 -4.06 7.06 1.98
CA ASN A 248 -3.66 6.18 3.08
C ASN A 248 -2.22 6.47 3.57
N LEU A 249 -1.93 6.05 4.81
CA LEU A 249 -0.63 6.23 5.49
C LEU A 249 0.10 4.88 5.68
N TYR A 250 -0.09 3.92 4.78
CA TYR A 250 0.52 2.60 4.93
C TYR A 250 1.99 2.59 4.50
N GLY A 251 2.79 1.74 5.14
CA GLY A 251 4.20 1.50 4.78
C GLY A 251 5.05 2.77 4.72
N ILE A 252 5.74 2.97 3.59
CA ILE A 252 6.69 4.08 3.39
C ILE A 252 6.02 5.46 3.43
N VAL A 253 4.73 5.55 3.09
CA VAL A 253 3.97 6.82 3.13
C VAL A 253 3.74 7.24 4.58
N GLY A 254 3.44 6.28 5.47
CA GLY A 254 3.34 6.52 6.90
C GLY A 254 4.67 6.93 7.53
N LEU A 255 5.79 6.31 7.11
CA LEU A 255 7.13 6.73 7.52
C LEU A 255 7.42 8.16 7.06
N GLY A 256 7.15 8.48 5.80
CA GLY A 256 7.30 9.83 5.24
C GLY A 256 6.50 10.87 6.02
N ALA A 257 5.23 10.58 6.32
CA ALA A 257 4.39 11.44 7.16
C ALA A 257 4.97 11.63 8.57
N GLY A 258 5.44 10.56 9.21
CA GLY A 258 6.09 10.63 10.53
C GLY A 258 7.36 11.50 10.54
N ILE A 259 8.15 11.45 9.46
CA ILE A 259 9.33 12.30 9.27
C ILE A 259 8.91 13.77 9.07
N ILE A 260 8.00 14.03 8.12
CA ILE A 260 7.53 15.38 7.76
C ILE A 260 6.90 16.11 8.94
N LEU A 261 6.21 15.39 9.83
CA LEU A 261 5.60 15.97 11.02
C LEU A 261 6.60 16.19 12.19
N GLY A 262 7.82 15.69 12.08
CA GLY A 262 8.87 15.79 13.10
C GLY A 262 8.81 14.70 14.18
N GLY A 263 8.05 13.62 13.95
CA GLY A 263 7.89 12.51 14.88
C GLY A 263 8.95 11.43 14.78
N ILE A 264 9.40 11.11 13.56
CA ILE A 264 10.47 10.12 13.34
C ILE A 264 11.82 10.84 13.32
N ARG A 265 12.71 10.46 14.24
CA ARG A 265 14.02 11.09 14.43
C ARG A 265 15.20 10.26 13.93
N SER A 266 14.98 9.00 13.62
CA SER A 266 16.02 8.08 13.21
C SER A 266 15.42 6.96 12.39
N ILE A 267 16.00 6.63 11.24
CA ILE A 267 15.67 5.44 10.44
C ILE A 267 16.97 4.68 10.21
N TYR A 268 16.94 3.41 10.60
CA TYR A 268 17.98 2.44 10.23
C TYR A 268 17.63 1.86 8.86
N LEU A 269 18.52 2.04 7.90
CA LEU A 269 18.36 1.55 6.53
C LEU A 269 19.72 1.21 5.93
N LYS A 270 19.73 0.48 4.81
CA LYS A 270 20.93 0.32 3.97
C LYS A 270 20.80 1.23 2.76
N LYS A 271 21.69 2.22 2.62
CA LYS A 271 21.51 3.35 1.68
C LYS A 271 21.45 2.89 0.23
N LEU A 272 22.22 1.86 -0.12
CA LEU A 272 22.28 1.31 -1.47
C LEU A 272 21.17 0.29 -1.77
N ASN A 273 20.31 -0.04 -0.80
CA ASN A 273 19.23 -0.98 -1.06
C ASN A 273 18.18 -0.34 -1.98
N PRO A 274 17.71 -1.07 -3.00
CA PRO A 274 16.65 -0.62 -3.88
C PRO A 274 15.30 -0.59 -3.16
N ILE A 275 14.54 0.49 -3.36
CA ILE A 275 13.15 0.59 -2.95
C ILE A 275 12.27 0.43 -4.20
N HIS A 276 11.58 -0.70 -4.30
CA HIS A 276 10.72 -1.01 -5.44
C HIS A 276 9.34 -0.37 -5.28
N THR A 277 9.28 0.96 -5.28
CA THR A 277 8.03 1.73 -5.30
C THR A 277 7.42 1.79 -6.68
N VAL A 278 6.08 1.84 -6.76
CA VAL A 278 5.33 1.98 -8.02
C VAL A 278 4.19 2.99 -7.88
N PRO A 279 3.89 3.82 -8.90
CA PRO A 279 2.71 4.69 -8.91
C PRO A 279 1.40 3.90 -8.98
N CYS A 280 0.36 4.35 -8.27
CA CYS A 280 -0.91 3.63 -8.21
C CYS A 280 -1.69 3.59 -9.53
N ASP A 281 -1.59 4.64 -10.35
CA ASP A 281 -2.14 4.72 -11.70
C ASP A 281 -1.48 3.73 -12.66
N TYR A 282 -0.15 3.62 -12.59
CA TYR A 282 0.60 2.66 -13.40
C TYR A 282 0.24 1.21 -13.04
N VAL A 283 0.02 0.93 -11.75
CA VAL A 283 -0.49 -0.38 -11.30
C VAL A 283 -1.86 -0.67 -11.91
N VAL A 284 -2.76 0.31 -11.92
CA VAL A 284 -4.11 0.16 -12.52
C VAL A 284 -4.04 -0.03 -14.03
N ASN A 285 -3.18 0.72 -14.73
CA ASN A 285 -3.01 0.56 -16.17
C ASN A 285 -2.45 -0.82 -16.53
N CYS A 286 -1.46 -1.30 -15.79
CA CYS A 286 -0.96 -2.67 -15.90
C CYS A 286 -2.07 -3.70 -15.65
N LEU A 287 -2.90 -3.50 -14.62
CA LEU A 287 -4.03 -4.37 -14.31
C LEU A 287 -5.02 -4.48 -15.46
N LEU A 288 -5.40 -3.36 -16.06
CA LEU A 288 -6.33 -3.33 -17.20
C LEU A 288 -5.72 -4.03 -18.44
N ALA A 289 -4.44 -3.79 -18.71
CA ALA A 289 -3.72 -4.45 -19.81
C ALA A 289 -3.58 -5.97 -19.59
N VAL A 290 -3.28 -6.41 -18.37
CA VAL A 290 -3.24 -7.85 -18.02
C VAL A 290 -4.63 -8.47 -18.20
N THR A 291 -5.70 -7.77 -17.82
CA THR A 291 -7.09 -8.24 -17.98
C THR A 291 -7.42 -8.51 -19.45
N TRP A 292 -7.12 -7.56 -20.33
CA TRP A 292 -7.28 -7.70 -21.79
C TRP A 292 -6.40 -8.82 -22.37
N HIS A 293 -5.13 -8.87 -21.96
CA HIS A 293 -4.20 -9.87 -22.46
C HIS A 293 -4.63 -11.29 -22.09
N LEU A 294 -5.16 -11.46 -20.88
CA LEU A 294 -5.66 -12.74 -20.38
C LEU A 294 -6.87 -13.22 -21.17
N SER A 295 -7.80 -12.32 -21.52
CA SER A 295 -9.00 -12.70 -22.29
C SER A 295 -8.69 -13.11 -23.72
N ASN A 296 -7.65 -12.54 -24.33
CA ASN A 296 -7.29 -12.81 -25.72
C ASN A 296 -6.40 -14.06 -25.89
N ASN A 297 -5.75 -14.51 -24.83
CA ASN A 297 -4.88 -15.68 -24.86
C ASN A 297 -5.55 -16.91 -24.26
N GLN A 298 -6.42 -17.58 -25.04
CA GLN A 298 -7.04 -18.85 -24.64
C GLN A 298 -6.03 -19.94 -24.26
N LYS A 299 -4.77 -19.84 -24.71
CA LYS A 299 -3.68 -20.73 -24.25
C LYS A 299 -3.42 -20.65 -22.74
N CYS A 300 -3.75 -19.54 -22.08
CA CYS A 300 -3.66 -19.38 -20.63
C CYS A 300 -4.74 -20.19 -19.86
N LEU A 301 -5.81 -20.62 -20.54
CA LEU A 301 -6.85 -21.49 -19.96
C LEU A 301 -6.44 -22.98 -20.02
N THR A 302 -5.61 -23.36 -20.98
CA THR A 302 -5.28 -24.76 -21.28
C THR A 302 -3.89 -25.18 -20.80
N ASN A 303 -2.94 -24.24 -20.68
CA ASN A 303 -1.58 -24.51 -20.21
C ASN A 303 -1.38 -23.99 -18.79
N ASP A 304 -1.16 -24.93 -17.86
CA ASP A 304 -0.50 -24.68 -16.58
C ASP A 304 0.91 -24.11 -16.89
N PRO A 305 1.36 -22.97 -16.33
CA PRO A 305 0.86 -22.30 -15.14
C PRO A 305 0.13 -20.96 -15.36
N VAL A 306 -0.68 -20.58 -14.35
CA VAL A 306 -1.27 -19.24 -14.17
C VAL A 306 -0.21 -18.15 -14.42
N PRO A 307 -0.45 -17.17 -15.31
CA PRO A 307 0.49 -16.09 -15.57
C PRO A 307 0.62 -15.16 -14.36
N ILE A 308 1.88 -14.82 -14.04
CA ILE A 308 2.27 -13.99 -12.90
C ILE A 308 3.02 -12.78 -13.43
N TYR A 309 2.67 -11.58 -12.97
CA TYR A 309 3.26 -10.32 -13.39
C TYR A 309 3.86 -9.60 -12.19
N ASN A 310 5.19 -9.60 -12.08
CA ASN A 310 5.90 -8.81 -11.07
C ASN A 310 6.00 -7.37 -11.54
N PHE A 311 5.15 -6.49 -11.03
CA PHE A 311 5.09 -5.09 -11.43
C PHE A 311 5.98 -4.22 -10.53
N VAL A 312 7.25 -4.12 -10.92
CA VAL A 312 8.33 -3.46 -10.19
C VAL A 312 9.27 -2.75 -11.18
N PRO A 313 9.91 -1.64 -10.77
CA PRO A 313 10.81 -0.91 -11.66
C PRO A 313 12.11 -1.68 -11.89
N GLU A 314 12.66 -1.60 -13.11
CA GLU A 314 13.98 -2.18 -13.42
C GLU A 314 15.12 -1.41 -12.73
N ARG A 315 14.95 -0.09 -12.63
CA ARG A 315 15.88 0.83 -11.98
C ARG A 315 15.16 1.51 -10.81
N PRO A 316 14.98 0.81 -9.68
CA PRO A 316 14.39 1.39 -8.48
C PRO A 316 15.26 2.51 -7.93
N ILE A 317 14.63 3.47 -7.24
CA ILE A 317 15.36 4.44 -6.41
C ILE A 317 16.06 3.74 -5.24
N THR A 318 17.22 4.24 -4.81
CA THR A 318 17.89 3.74 -3.61
C THR A 318 17.28 4.34 -2.34
N ALA A 319 17.43 3.66 -1.20
CA ALA A 319 16.99 4.19 0.09
C ALA A 319 17.71 5.49 0.49
N GLY A 320 18.97 5.65 0.09
CA GLY A 320 19.75 6.88 0.25
C GLY A 320 19.15 8.04 -0.56
N ASP A 321 18.89 7.84 -1.85
CA ASP A 321 18.31 8.89 -2.70
C ASP A 321 16.91 9.29 -2.22
N TYR A 322 16.10 8.32 -1.77
CA TYR A 322 14.79 8.59 -1.18
C TYR A 322 14.91 9.46 0.08
N ALA A 323 15.88 9.17 0.95
CA ALA A 323 16.16 9.96 2.14
C ALA A 323 16.62 11.39 1.79
N ASP A 324 17.45 11.54 0.77
CA ASP A 324 17.94 12.85 0.31
C ASP A 324 16.79 13.70 -0.26
N VAL A 325 15.84 13.10 -1.00
CA VAL A 325 14.62 13.78 -1.44
C VAL A 325 13.82 14.27 -0.24
N ALA A 326 13.57 13.42 0.76
CA ALA A 326 12.82 13.80 1.96
C ALA A 326 13.50 14.95 2.72
N GLU A 327 14.83 14.90 2.86
CA GLU A 327 15.63 15.92 3.54
C GLU A 327 15.61 17.27 2.81
N ARG A 328 15.63 17.28 1.46
CA ARG A 328 15.45 18.52 0.69
C ARG A 328 14.02 19.05 0.76
N MET A 329 13.04 18.15 0.67
CA MET A 329 11.63 18.52 0.58
C MET A 329 11.08 19.14 1.86
N LYS A 330 11.68 18.89 3.03
CA LYS A 330 11.28 19.58 4.27
C LYS A 330 11.41 21.10 4.18
N TRP A 331 12.37 21.61 3.39
CA TRP A 331 12.59 23.06 3.19
C TRP A 331 11.74 23.63 2.05
N LYS A 332 11.53 22.84 0.99
CA LYS A 332 10.73 23.24 -0.17
C LYS A 332 9.23 23.23 0.13
N SER A 333 8.74 22.17 0.76
CA SER A 333 7.32 21.92 1.02
C SER A 333 7.07 21.40 2.46
N PRO A 334 7.40 22.16 3.51
CA PRO A 334 7.07 21.80 4.89
C PRO A 334 5.55 21.65 5.12
N SER A 335 5.15 20.75 6.02
CA SER A 335 3.76 20.63 6.47
C SER A 335 3.42 21.61 7.59
N GLY A 336 2.31 22.33 7.48
CA GLY A 336 1.79 23.18 8.55
C GLY A 336 1.41 22.40 9.82
N LYS A 337 1.15 21.10 9.72
CA LYS A 337 0.83 20.20 10.83
C LYS A 337 2.04 19.70 11.63
N MET A 338 3.28 20.02 11.24
CA MET A 338 4.46 19.62 12.00
C MET A 338 4.38 20.05 13.47
N PHE A 339 4.78 19.17 14.39
CA PHE A 339 4.84 19.48 15.83
C PHE A 339 6.28 19.65 16.32
N TRP A 340 7.25 19.22 15.53
CA TRP A 340 8.66 19.51 15.76
C TRP A 340 9.40 19.67 14.42
N PHE A 341 10.60 20.24 14.46
CA PHE A 341 11.49 20.33 13.32
C PHE A 341 11.81 18.92 12.72
N PRO A 342 11.56 18.69 11.42
CA PRO A 342 11.89 17.43 10.74
C PRO A 342 13.40 17.19 10.66
N SER A 343 13.96 16.50 11.66
CA SER A 343 15.40 16.21 11.77
C SER A 343 15.66 14.70 11.86
N CYS A 344 15.12 13.96 10.90
CA CYS A 344 15.33 12.52 10.83
C CYS A 344 16.78 12.21 10.41
N SER A 345 17.45 11.33 11.16
CA SER A 345 18.74 10.80 10.72
C SER A 345 18.54 9.48 9.97
N TYR A 346 19.14 9.35 8.80
CA TYR A 346 19.14 8.13 8.00
C TYR A 346 20.51 7.46 8.13
N THR A 347 20.57 6.32 8.80
CA THR A 347 21.84 5.73 9.26
C THR A 347 21.94 4.25 8.95
N GLU A 348 23.15 3.80 8.63
CA GLU A 348 23.52 2.39 8.51
C GLU A 348 24.16 1.85 9.80
N ASN A 349 24.29 2.70 10.83
CA ASN A 349 24.81 2.31 12.14
C ASN A 349 23.63 1.98 13.09
N TYR A 350 23.49 0.70 13.39
CA TYR A 350 22.43 0.17 14.22
C TYR A 350 22.43 0.73 15.65
N TYR A 351 23.60 0.83 16.29
CA TYR A 351 23.71 1.33 17.66
C TYR A 351 23.38 2.82 17.75
N TYR A 352 23.87 3.61 16.79
CA TYR A 352 23.51 5.02 16.69
C TYR A 352 22.00 5.19 16.51
N HIS A 353 21.36 4.35 15.68
CA HIS A 353 19.91 4.34 15.55
C HIS A 353 19.21 4.04 16.89
N LYS A 354 19.60 2.97 17.60
CA LYS A 354 19.00 2.58 18.88
C LYS A 354 19.16 3.64 19.96
N ILE A 355 20.32 4.30 20.06
CA ILE A 355 20.54 5.42 20.99
C ILE A 355 19.56 6.56 20.68
N ARG A 356 19.38 6.93 19.40
CA ARG A 356 18.41 7.97 19.02
C ARG A 356 16.97 7.57 19.32
N ILE A 357 16.59 6.31 19.10
CA ILE A 357 15.25 5.82 19.45
C ILE A 357 15.04 5.90 20.97
N PHE A 358 16.00 5.45 21.77
CA PHE A 358 15.91 5.55 23.23
C PHE A 358 15.72 6.99 23.69
N ILE A 359 16.54 7.93 23.21
CA ILE A 359 16.47 9.33 23.62
C ILE A 359 15.16 9.98 23.11
N PHE A 360 14.91 9.92 21.80
CA PHE A 360 13.87 10.73 21.18
C PHE A 360 12.49 10.10 21.12
N HIS A 361 12.41 8.77 21.10
CA HIS A 361 11.15 8.04 20.93
C HIS A 361 10.67 7.34 22.22
N ILE A 362 11.54 7.25 23.24
CA ILE A 362 11.19 6.66 24.54
C ILE A 362 11.32 7.70 25.65
N LEU A 363 12.53 8.16 25.95
CA LEU A 363 12.80 9.06 27.10
C LEU A 363 12.07 10.40 26.99
N LEU A 364 12.25 11.13 25.88
CA LEU A 364 11.63 12.44 25.71
C LEU A 364 10.08 12.39 25.74
N PRO A 365 9.40 11.43 25.10
CA PRO A 365 7.96 11.27 25.24
C PRO A 365 7.46 11.08 26.68
N TYR A 366 8.18 10.33 27.53
CA TYR A 366 7.85 10.22 28.96
C TYR A 366 7.99 11.56 29.67
N ILE A 367 9.08 12.30 29.43
CA ILE A 367 9.28 13.64 30.01
C ILE A 367 8.14 14.57 29.59
N VAL A 368 7.76 14.56 28.31
CA VAL A 368 6.64 15.36 27.79
C VAL A 368 5.33 15.01 28.49
N ASP A 369 5.03 13.71 28.66
CA ASP A 369 3.79 13.27 29.31
C ASP A 369 3.76 13.60 30.81
N ILE A 370 4.91 13.56 31.50
CA ILE A 370 5.04 14.02 32.89
C ILE A 370 4.73 15.52 32.98
N VAL A 371 5.34 16.34 32.12
CA VAL A 371 5.09 17.79 32.08
C VAL A 371 3.62 18.08 31.77
N LEU A 372 3.02 17.39 30.79
CA LEU A 372 1.59 17.53 30.47
C LEU A 372 0.72 17.21 31.69
N THR A 373 1.06 16.16 32.43
CA THR A 373 0.34 15.76 33.64
C THR A 373 0.42 16.84 34.72
N PHE A 374 1.60 17.43 34.97
CA PHE A 374 1.76 18.56 35.89
C PHE A 374 1.00 19.81 35.44
N LEU A 375 0.80 20.00 34.13
CA LEU A 375 -0.02 21.06 33.55
C LEU A 375 -1.53 20.72 33.51
N GLY A 376 -1.97 19.63 34.14
CA GLY A 376 -3.36 19.18 34.14
C GLY A 376 -3.86 18.71 32.76
N ARG A 377 -2.95 18.42 31.83
CA ARG A 377 -3.26 17.95 30.48
C ARG A 377 -3.10 16.44 30.37
N LYS A 378 -3.89 15.84 29.48
CA LYS A 378 -3.82 14.40 29.23
C LYS A 378 -2.46 14.02 28.60
N PRO A 379 -1.75 13.01 29.11
CA PRO A 379 -0.55 12.47 28.47
C PRO A 379 -0.91 11.83 27.12
N ILE A 380 -0.16 12.17 26.08
CA ILE A 380 -0.40 11.72 24.70
C ILE A 380 0.87 11.25 23.98
N ALA A 381 2.05 11.73 24.36
CA ALA A 381 3.28 11.53 23.61
C ALA A 381 3.70 10.06 23.59
N THR A 382 3.73 9.38 24.75
CA THR A 382 4.11 7.96 24.82
C THR A 382 3.16 7.06 24.04
N ARG A 383 1.88 7.43 23.94
CA ARG A 383 0.89 6.69 23.15
C ARG A 383 1.12 6.84 21.65
N GLU A 384 1.40 8.05 21.17
CA GLU A 384 1.65 8.27 19.75
C GLU A 384 3.01 7.67 19.33
N TYR A 385 4.06 7.79 20.14
CA TYR A 385 5.36 7.18 19.85
C TYR A 385 5.33 5.65 19.87
N ARG A 386 4.45 5.01 20.67
CA ARG A 386 4.21 3.56 20.57
C ARG A 386 3.73 3.16 19.17
N LYS A 387 2.85 3.93 18.55
CA LYS A 387 2.38 3.66 17.17
C LYS A 387 3.49 3.91 16.15
N ILE A 388 4.25 4.99 16.31
CA ILE A 388 5.38 5.31 15.43
C ILE A 388 6.43 4.18 15.46
N ASN A 389 6.85 3.76 16.64
CA ASN A 389 7.84 2.69 16.79
C ASN A 389 7.31 1.37 16.20
N LYS A 390 6.03 1.04 16.44
CA LYS A 390 5.43 -0.15 15.83
C LYS A 390 5.49 -0.09 14.29
N LEU A 391 5.15 1.04 13.68
CA LEU A 391 5.26 1.24 12.22
C LEU A 391 6.70 1.07 11.73
N MET A 392 7.68 1.61 12.44
CA MET A 392 9.10 1.50 12.10
C MET A 392 9.59 0.06 12.20
N ASP A 393 9.20 -0.66 13.25
CA ASP A 393 9.60 -2.05 13.44
C ASP A 393 9.07 -2.94 12.30
N VAL A 394 7.79 -2.83 11.95
CA VAL A 394 7.16 -3.65 10.88
C VAL A 394 7.63 -3.30 9.47
N THR A 395 8.29 -2.15 9.27
CA THR A 395 8.82 -1.71 7.96
C THR A 395 10.33 -1.85 7.85
N SER A 396 11.04 -2.03 8.97
CA SER A 396 12.51 -2.08 9.05
C SER A 396 13.13 -3.14 8.14
N TYR A 397 12.50 -4.32 8.06
CA TYR A 397 12.95 -5.41 7.21
C TYR A 397 13.08 -4.99 5.74
N PHE A 398 12.09 -4.27 5.19
CA PHE A 398 12.12 -3.81 3.79
C PHE A 398 13.16 -2.72 3.54
N CYS A 399 13.57 -1.99 4.59
CA CYS A 399 14.62 -0.97 4.50
C CYS A 399 16.03 -1.57 4.57
N CYS A 400 16.17 -2.79 5.11
CA CYS A 400 17.45 -3.43 5.39
C CYS A 400 17.74 -4.64 4.49
N THR A 401 16.71 -5.24 3.89
CA THR A 401 16.83 -6.38 2.99
C THR A 401 16.84 -5.93 1.55
N ARG A 402 17.79 -6.45 0.76
CA ARG A 402 17.87 -6.19 -0.68
C ARG A 402 17.01 -7.19 -1.42
N PHE A 403 16.09 -6.71 -2.25
CA PHE A 403 15.25 -7.53 -3.12
C PHE A 403 15.59 -7.33 -4.59
N GLN A 404 15.53 -8.42 -5.34
CA GLN A 404 15.61 -8.42 -6.80
C GLN A 404 14.41 -9.17 -7.36
N PHE A 405 13.86 -8.66 -8.46
CA PHE A 405 12.68 -9.22 -9.09
C PHE A 405 12.90 -9.37 -10.58
N ASP A 406 12.45 -10.49 -11.11
CA ASP A 406 12.23 -10.68 -12.54
C ASP A 406 10.88 -10.06 -12.91
N SER A 407 10.79 -9.36 -14.04
CA SER A 407 9.56 -8.70 -14.53
C SER A 407 9.32 -8.94 -16.03
N ARG A 408 9.83 -10.06 -16.56
CA ARG A 408 9.76 -10.40 -18.00
C ARG A 408 8.34 -10.36 -18.56
N ASN A 409 7.34 -10.88 -17.85
CA ASN A 409 5.96 -10.92 -18.34
C ASN A 409 5.36 -9.51 -18.47
N VAL A 410 5.68 -8.59 -17.56
CA VAL A 410 5.27 -7.18 -17.67
C VAL A 410 5.90 -6.52 -18.90
N LYS A 411 7.19 -6.74 -19.15
CA LYS A 411 7.89 -6.18 -20.32
C LYS A 411 7.33 -6.73 -21.63
N ASN A 412 7.07 -8.03 -21.67
CA ASN A 412 6.48 -8.69 -22.84
C ASN A 412 5.07 -8.15 -23.12
N LEU A 413 4.27 -7.95 -22.08
CA LEU A 413 2.95 -7.33 -22.20
C LEU A 413 3.05 -5.89 -22.72
N TRP A 414 3.91 -5.04 -22.17
CA TRP A 414 4.09 -3.67 -22.66
C TRP A 414 4.46 -3.63 -24.15
N ARG A 415 5.34 -4.53 -24.58
CA ARG A 415 5.77 -4.66 -25.98
C ARG A 415 4.68 -5.14 -26.92
N SER A 416 3.69 -5.90 -26.44
CA SER A 416 2.58 -6.40 -27.28
C SER A 416 1.47 -5.37 -27.50
N LEU A 417 1.40 -4.30 -26.69
CA LEU A 417 0.42 -3.23 -26.86
C LEU A 417 0.69 -2.39 -28.11
N ASN A 418 -0.39 -1.99 -28.79
CA ASN A 418 -0.35 -0.98 -29.84
C ASN A 418 -0.07 0.43 -29.25
N THR A 419 0.24 1.40 -30.11
CA THR A 419 0.60 2.76 -29.67
C THR A 419 -0.50 3.44 -28.85
N LEU A 420 -1.76 3.33 -29.29
CA LEU A 420 -2.87 3.99 -28.60
C LEU A 420 -3.10 3.40 -27.20
N ASP A 421 -2.98 2.08 -27.05
CA ASP A 421 -3.09 1.41 -25.75
C ASP A 421 -1.92 1.76 -24.82
N ARG A 422 -0.71 1.93 -25.36
CA ARG A 422 0.43 2.43 -24.56
C ARG A 422 0.17 3.83 -24.05
N ASP A 423 -0.38 4.72 -24.87
CA ASP A 423 -0.69 6.10 -24.48
C ASP A 423 -1.84 6.16 -23.46
N LEU A 424 -2.92 5.40 -23.70
CA LEU A 424 -4.09 5.40 -22.82
C LEU A 424 -3.86 4.63 -21.52
N PHE A 425 -3.02 3.60 -21.52
CA PHE A 425 -2.77 2.73 -20.38
C PHE A 425 -1.26 2.62 -20.13
N THR A 426 -0.56 3.75 -19.99
CA THR A 426 0.88 3.75 -19.70
C THR A 426 1.18 3.06 -18.36
N PHE A 427 2.08 2.09 -18.39
CA PHE A 427 2.64 1.46 -17.18
C PHE A 427 4.14 1.12 -17.29
N ASP A 428 4.84 1.71 -18.26
CA ASP A 428 6.29 1.52 -18.40
C ASP A 428 7.07 2.30 -17.34
N LEU A 429 7.70 1.57 -16.43
CA LEU A 429 8.46 2.15 -15.32
C LEU A 429 9.90 2.53 -15.72
N SER A 430 10.35 2.23 -16.94
CA SER A 430 11.76 2.41 -17.35
C SER A 430 12.20 3.88 -17.44
N ASN A 431 11.26 4.78 -17.74
CA ASN A 431 11.52 6.21 -17.98
C ASN A 431 11.10 7.11 -16.80
N ILE A 432 10.81 6.55 -15.62
CA ILE A 432 10.41 7.36 -14.46
C ILE A 432 11.63 8.11 -13.91
N GLU A 433 11.53 9.45 -13.90
CA GLU A 433 12.42 10.30 -13.15
C GLU A 433 12.01 10.33 -11.67
N TRP A 434 12.66 9.48 -10.86
CA TRP A 434 12.27 9.27 -9.46
C TRP A 434 12.31 10.54 -8.60
N ASN A 435 13.31 11.41 -8.79
CA ASN A 435 13.47 12.62 -7.98
C ASN A 435 12.27 13.58 -8.16
N PRO A 436 11.96 14.09 -9.38
CA PRO A 436 10.77 14.92 -9.60
C PRO A 436 9.47 14.25 -9.13
N TYR A 437 9.33 12.95 -9.38
CA TYR A 437 8.16 12.20 -8.96
C TYR A 437 7.97 12.22 -7.43
N LEU A 438 9.01 11.91 -6.66
CA LEU A 438 8.95 11.90 -5.20
C LEU A 438 8.81 13.30 -4.61
N GLU A 439 9.41 14.33 -5.22
CA GLU A 439 9.18 15.72 -4.82
C GLU A 439 7.69 16.08 -4.95
N ASN A 440 7.04 15.70 -6.05
CA ASN A 440 5.61 15.87 -6.25
C ASN A 440 4.78 15.02 -5.27
N ALA A 441 5.16 13.76 -5.05
CA ALA A 441 4.49 12.87 -4.10
C ALA A 441 4.47 13.47 -2.69
N ILE A 442 5.57 14.05 -2.22
CA ILE A 442 5.63 14.73 -0.90
C ILE A 442 4.82 16.02 -0.90
N ARG A 443 4.94 16.84 -1.94
CA ARG A 443 4.24 18.12 -2.06
C ARG A 443 2.71 17.93 -2.02
N TYR A 444 2.19 17.04 -2.85
CA TYR A 444 0.76 16.75 -2.94
C TYR A 444 0.28 15.80 -1.82
N GLY A 445 1.16 14.96 -1.28
CA GLY A 445 0.89 14.19 -0.07
C GLY A 445 0.45 15.07 1.09
N ASN A 446 1.08 16.25 1.28
CA ASN A 446 0.61 17.21 2.28
C ASN A 446 -0.82 17.72 2.01
N VAL A 447 -1.19 17.88 0.74
CA VAL A 447 -2.52 18.32 0.34
C VAL A 447 -3.55 17.24 0.66
N PHE A 448 -3.34 16.01 0.20
CA PHE A 448 -4.33 14.95 0.32
C PHE A 448 -4.37 14.29 1.69
N MET A 449 -3.21 14.07 2.33
CA MET A 449 -3.13 13.38 3.63
C MET A 449 -3.38 14.32 4.81
N PHE A 450 -2.89 15.56 4.74
CA PHE A 450 -3.03 16.53 5.83
C PHE A 450 -4.12 17.59 5.58
N LYS A 451 -4.83 17.49 4.45
CA LYS A 451 -5.89 18.42 4.02
C LYS A 451 -5.38 19.88 4.01
N GLU A 452 -4.15 20.07 3.56
CA GLU A 452 -3.53 21.39 3.48
C GLU A 452 -3.70 22.02 2.10
N THR A 453 -3.72 23.36 2.03
CA THR A 453 -3.65 24.07 0.75
C THR A 453 -2.19 24.32 0.36
N LEU A 454 -1.96 24.51 -0.95
CA LEU A 454 -0.65 24.90 -1.47
C LEU A 454 -0.37 26.40 -1.29
N ASP A 455 -1.38 27.22 -1.00
CA ASP A 455 -1.23 28.68 -0.97
C ASP A 455 -0.60 29.22 0.33
N ASP A 456 -0.62 28.44 1.42
CA ASP A 456 -0.14 28.87 2.75
C ASP A 456 1.37 28.62 2.98
N MET A 457 2.18 28.54 1.93
CA MET A 457 3.61 28.23 2.04
C MET A 457 4.42 29.18 2.94
N PRO A 458 4.22 30.52 2.90
CA PRO A 458 4.96 31.44 3.77
C PRO A 458 4.76 31.14 5.26
N ARG A 459 3.54 30.85 5.70
CA ARG A 459 3.25 30.49 7.09
C ARG A 459 3.90 29.16 7.48
N LYS A 460 3.81 28.15 6.61
CA LYS A 460 4.45 26.84 6.84
C LYS A 460 5.97 26.96 6.99
N LYS A 461 6.62 27.77 6.14
CA LYS A 461 8.05 28.07 6.26
C LYS A 461 8.38 28.85 7.54
N ARG A 462 7.58 29.85 7.93
CA ARG A 462 7.79 30.59 9.19
C ARG A 462 7.75 29.65 10.40
N LYS A 463 6.79 28.72 10.42
CA LYS A 463 6.71 27.67 11.44
C LYS A 463 7.93 26.73 11.40
N LEU A 464 8.37 26.32 10.21
CA LEU A 464 9.58 25.51 10.04
C LEU A 464 10.81 26.20 10.64
N TYR A 465 11.06 27.46 10.29
CA TYR A 465 12.23 28.21 10.78
C TYR A 465 12.18 28.42 12.29
N PHE A 466 11.00 28.71 12.84
CA PHE A 466 10.82 28.80 14.29
C PHE A 466 11.15 27.47 14.99
N LEU A 467 10.63 26.35 14.48
CA LEU A 467 10.93 25.03 15.03
C LEU A 467 12.39 24.64 14.82
N ALA A 468 13.01 25.04 13.71
CA ALA A 468 14.44 24.86 13.45
C ALA A 468 15.27 25.61 14.49
N PHE A 469 14.95 26.89 14.74
CA PHE A 469 15.60 27.69 15.77
C PHE A 469 15.50 27.03 17.15
N LEU A 470 14.30 26.60 17.56
CA LEU A 470 14.11 25.88 18.82
C LEU A 470 14.94 24.59 18.87
N HIS A 471 14.93 23.81 17.79
CA HIS A 471 15.65 22.55 17.72
C HIS A 471 17.16 22.74 17.84
N TYR A 472 17.75 23.63 17.04
CA TYR A 472 19.19 23.87 17.06
C TYR A 472 19.65 24.55 18.35
N THR A 473 18.84 25.44 18.92
CA THR A 473 19.12 26.04 20.24
C THR A 473 19.15 24.96 21.32
N PHE A 474 18.13 24.09 21.36
CA PHE A 474 18.08 22.96 22.29
C PHE A 474 19.27 22.02 22.10
N THR A 475 19.60 21.66 20.85
CA THR A 475 20.77 20.82 20.54
C THR A 475 22.07 21.48 21.00
N ALA A 476 22.25 22.78 20.77
CA ALA A 476 23.44 23.51 21.23
C ALA A 476 23.56 23.50 22.75
N PHE A 477 22.46 23.72 23.49
CA PHE A 477 22.45 23.59 24.94
C PHE A 477 22.86 22.18 25.40
N VAL A 478 22.27 21.13 24.82
CA VAL A 478 22.63 19.74 25.15
C VAL A 478 24.11 19.48 24.87
N CYS A 479 24.63 19.89 23.73
CA CYS A 479 26.05 19.75 23.39
C CYS A 479 26.95 20.49 24.39
N TYR A 480 26.58 21.71 24.79
CA TYR A 480 27.31 22.49 25.79
C TYR A 480 27.32 21.80 27.17
N PHE A 481 26.18 21.27 27.63
CA PHE A 481 26.11 20.54 28.89
C PHE A 481 26.95 19.25 28.87
N ILE A 482 26.90 18.50 27.77
CA ILE A 482 27.74 17.31 27.58
C ILE A 482 29.22 17.69 27.61
N PHE A 483 29.61 18.75 26.89
CA PHE A 483 30.98 19.26 26.91
C PHE A 483 31.43 19.68 28.32
N LYS A 484 30.61 20.45 29.05
CA LYS A 484 30.86 20.83 30.45
C LYS A 484 31.04 19.63 31.36
N MET A 485 30.21 18.60 31.20
CA MET A 485 30.30 17.36 31.98
C MET A 485 31.61 16.63 31.71
N PHE A 486 31.99 16.47 30.43
CA PHE A 486 33.29 15.88 30.08
C PHE A 486 34.45 16.71 30.63
N TYR A 487 34.43 18.02 30.43
CA TYR A 487 35.47 18.91 30.95
C TYR A 487 35.63 18.77 32.46
N SER A 488 34.51 18.75 33.22
CA SER A 488 34.53 18.58 34.67
C SER A 488 35.09 17.24 35.12
N VAL A 489 34.82 16.16 34.37
CA VAL A 489 35.38 14.82 34.65
C VAL A 489 36.88 14.81 34.35
N PHE A 490 37.30 15.33 33.20
CA PHE A 490 38.72 15.41 32.84
C PHE A 490 39.52 16.30 33.78
N SER A 491 38.94 17.41 34.26
CA SER A 491 39.59 18.28 35.24
C SER A 491 39.68 17.69 36.66
N MET A 492 39.03 16.55 36.94
CA MET A 492 39.25 15.81 38.19
C MET A 492 40.44 14.84 38.10
N PHE A 493 40.92 14.55 36.89
CA PHE A 493 42.06 13.64 36.64
C PHE A 493 43.35 14.38 36.24
N LEU A 494 43.28 15.71 36.06
CA LEU A 494 44.39 16.64 35.92
C LEU A 494 44.58 17.37 37.25
#